data_AF-A0A382J7B0-F1
#
_entry.id   AF-A0A382J7B0-F1
#
_cell.length_a   1.000
_cell.length_b   1.000
_cell.length_c   1.000
_cell.angle_alpha   90.00
_cell.angle_beta   90.00
_cell.angle_gamma   90.00
#
_symmetry.space_group_name_H-M   'P 1'
#
loop_
_entity.id
_entity.type
_entity.pdbx_description
1 polymer ?
#
loop_
_entity_poly.entity_id
_entity_poly.type
_entity_poly.pdbx_seq_one_letter_code
_entity_poly.pdbx_strand_id
1 'polypeptide(L)'
;METDVTEQLFRDDAYLRECDANVVASGKGVIILNRTVFYPMGGGQPGDTGTIEWQGNSANIIDTRYGENGMINHLVEESEHIPAPGTPVHAQIDWERRYKHMRMHTALHLLGSILKYGVTGGNISADKSRLDFDMEDTVDKENVNKKLVQLVAA
;
A
#
# COMPACT_ATOMS: atom_id res chain seq x y z
N MET A 1 11.78 10.53 -24.95
CA MET A 1 11.60 11.05 -23.59
C MET A 1 11.06 9.87 -22.80
N GLU A 2 11.98 9.15 -22.16
CA GLU A 2 11.70 7.89 -21.45
C GLU A 2 11.02 8.20 -20.11
N THR A 3 9.73 7.84 -20.06
CA THR A 3 8.89 7.49 -18.90
C THR A 3 8.93 8.41 -17.67
N ASP A 4 8.00 9.37 -17.62
CA ASP A 4 7.61 10.14 -16.42
C ASP A 4 6.74 9.33 -15.41
N VAL A 5 6.48 8.05 -15.69
CA VAL A 5 5.59 7.19 -14.88
C VAL A 5 6.43 6.15 -14.12
N THR A 6 6.16 6.00 -12.82
CA THR A 6 6.78 4.94 -12.01
C THR A 6 6.15 3.59 -12.36
N GLU A 7 6.97 2.59 -12.69
CA GLU A 7 6.54 1.19 -12.85
C GLU A 7 6.09 0.60 -11.50
N GLN A 8 4.83 0.18 -11.42
CA GLN A 8 4.17 -0.26 -10.19
C GLN A 8 4.23 -1.79 -10.03
N LEU A 9 5.36 -2.31 -9.55
CA LEU A 9 5.63 -3.75 -9.47
C LEU A 9 4.60 -4.51 -8.62
N PHE A 10 4.04 -3.85 -7.61
CA PHE A 10 3.01 -4.41 -6.74
C PHE A 10 1.70 -4.76 -7.48
N ARG A 11 1.50 -4.27 -8.71
CA ARG A 11 0.35 -4.66 -9.55
C ARG A 11 0.57 -6.00 -10.23
N ASP A 12 1.80 -6.32 -10.57
CA ASP A 12 2.17 -7.55 -11.27
C ASP A 12 2.42 -8.69 -10.27
N ASP A 13 3.06 -8.38 -9.13
CA ASP A 13 3.27 -9.31 -8.03
C ASP A 13 3.05 -8.64 -6.67
N ALA A 14 1.90 -8.92 -6.05
CA ALA A 14 1.54 -8.39 -4.74
C ALA A 14 2.39 -8.93 -3.58
N TYR A 15 3.18 -10.01 -3.81
CA TYR A 15 4.05 -10.65 -2.82
C TYR A 15 5.52 -10.27 -2.98
N LEU A 16 5.88 -9.54 -4.04
CA LEU A 16 7.21 -8.97 -4.18
C LEU A 16 7.46 -7.92 -3.09
N ARG A 17 8.54 -8.10 -2.33
CA ARG A 17 8.82 -7.34 -1.10
C ARG A 17 9.90 -6.28 -1.27
N GLU A 18 10.76 -6.49 -2.24
CA GLU A 18 11.92 -5.65 -2.50
C GLU A 18 12.21 -5.57 -3.99
N CYS A 19 12.87 -4.49 -4.41
CA CYS A 19 13.35 -4.32 -5.77
C CYS A 19 14.54 -3.37 -5.82
N ASP A 20 15.39 -3.55 -6.81
CA ASP A 20 16.35 -2.52 -7.21
C ASP A 20 15.67 -1.49 -8.11
N ALA A 21 16.02 -0.22 -7.92
CA ALA A 21 15.48 0.91 -8.67
C ALA A 21 16.51 2.03 -8.83
N ASN A 22 16.19 3.03 -9.64
CA ASN A 22 16.94 4.28 -9.75
C ASN A 22 16.09 5.45 -9.27
N VAL A 23 16.71 6.39 -8.56
CA VAL A 23 16.07 7.64 -8.17
C VAL A 23 15.85 8.51 -9.41
N VAL A 24 14.61 8.88 -9.68
CA VAL A 24 14.23 9.82 -10.75
C VAL A 24 14.31 11.25 -10.24
N ALA A 25 13.82 11.50 -9.03
CA ALA A 25 13.86 12.80 -8.38
C ALA A 25 13.87 12.64 -6.85
N SER A 26 14.43 13.60 -6.14
CA SER A 26 14.41 13.65 -4.68
C SER A 26 14.49 15.08 -4.15
N GLY A 27 13.86 15.33 -3.00
CA GLY A 27 13.86 16.65 -2.36
C GLY A 27 12.68 16.85 -1.41
N LYS A 28 12.84 17.72 -0.40
CA LYS A 28 11.78 18.09 0.56
C LYS A 28 11.06 16.87 1.19
N GLY A 29 11.84 15.88 1.64
CA GLY A 29 11.29 14.66 2.25
C GLY A 29 10.60 13.69 1.28
N VAL A 30 10.83 13.82 -0.04
CA VAL A 30 10.26 12.93 -1.06
C VAL A 30 11.36 12.28 -1.89
N ILE A 31 11.20 10.97 -2.14
CA ILE A 31 12.00 10.19 -3.10
C ILE A 31 11.05 9.63 -4.18
N ILE A 32 11.39 9.80 -5.45
CA ILE A 32 10.66 9.26 -6.59
C ILE A 32 11.56 8.26 -7.31
N LEU A 33 11.06 7.05 -7.54
CA LEU A 33 11.78 5.96 -8.20
C LEU A 33 11.20 5.68 -9.58
N ASN A 34 12.01 5.11 -10.48
CA ASN A 34 11.54 4.66 -11.79
C ASN A 34 10.62 3.43 -11.70
N ARG A 35 10.81 2.60 -10.66
CA ARG A 35 9.97 1.43 -10.34
C ARG A 35 9.91 1.23 -8.84
N THR A 36 8.82 0.64 -8.32
CA THR A 36 8.68 0.42 -6.87
C THR A 36 7.77 -0.75 -6.50
N VAL A 37 8.09 -1.41 -5.39
CA VAL A 37 7.24 -2.38 -4.69
C VAL A 37 6.28 -1.72 -3.68
N PHE A 38 6.46 -0.44 -3.35
CA PHE A 38 5.64 0.27 -2.37
C PHE A 38 4.27 0.61 -2.95
N TYR A 39 3.20 0.18 -2.30
CA TYR A 39 1.83 0.53 -2.66
C TYR A 39 1.52 1.93 -2.10
N PRO A 40 1.12 2.88 -2.96
CA PRO A 40 0.69 4.20 -2.53
C PRO A 40 -0.69 4.14 -1.87
N MET A 41 -0.95 5.00 -0.88
CA MET A 41 -2.27 5.04 -0.23
C MET A 41 -3.40 5.17 -1.26
N GLY A 42 -4.36 4.25 -1.20
CA GLY A 42 -5.49 4.20 -2.13
C GLY A 42 -6.56 3.22 -1.68
N GLY A 43 -7.82 3.49 -1.99
CA GLY A 43 -8.95 2.61 -1.64
C GLY A 43 -9.16 2.42 -0.14
N GLY A 44 -8.71 3.39 0.67
CA GLY A 44 -8.75 3.30 2.14
C GLY A 44 -7.63 2.47 2.77
N GLN A 45 -6.73 1.87 1.97
CA GLN A 45 -5.51 1.21 2.44
C GLN A 45 -4.37 2.24 2.61
N PRO A 46 -3.71 2.31 3.78
CA PRO A 46 -2.53 3.14 4.01
C PRO A 46 -1.41 2.82 3.02
N GLY A 47 -0.62 3.83 2.67
CA GLY A 47 0.60 3.62 1.91
C GLY A 47 1.58 2.75 2.70
N ASP A 48 2.44 2.02 1.99
CA ASP A 48 3.46 1.25 2.68
C ASP A 48 4.58 2.11 3.23
N THR A 49 5.20 1.50 4.23
CA THR A 49 6.41 1.94 4.89
C THR A 49 7.50 0.92 4.61
N GLY A 50 8.75 1.27 4.92
CA GLY A 50 9.89 0.41 4.66
C GLY A 50 11.18 1.21 4.61
N THR A 51 12.17 0.71 3.86
CA THR A 51 13.48 1.34 3.71
C THR A 51 13.89 1.48 2.25
N ILE A 52 14.67 2.51 1.97
CA ILE A 52 15.44 2.65 0.73
C ILE A 52 16.91 2.75 1.12
N GLU A 53 17.75 1.90 0.56
CA GLU A 53 19.19 1.82 0.86
C GLU A 53 20.04 2.17 -0.36
N TRP A 54 21.13 2.91 -0.15
CA TRP A 54 22.10 3.27 -1.19
C TRP A 54 23.48 3.57 -0.60
N GLN A 55 24.54 3.02 -1.21
CA GLN A 55 25.93 3.36 -0.89
C GLN A 55 26.27 3.33 0.63
N GLY A 56 25.66 2.40 1.38
CA GLY A 56 25.83 2.29 2.84
C GLY A 56 25.00 3.27 3.68
N ASN A 57 24.13 4.06 3.06
CA ASN A 57 23.11 4.88 3.71
C ASN A 57 21.73 4.21 3.58
N SER A 58 20.79 4.66 4.41
CA SER A 58 19.39 4.22 4.38
C SER A 58 18.48 5.37 4.77
N ALA A 59 17.25 5.37 4.24
CA ALA A 59 16.17 6.27 4.65
C ALA A 59 14.91 5.46 4.94
N ASN A 60 14.24 5.82 6.04
CA ASN A 60 12.97 5.20 6.42
C ASN A 60 11.81 5.84 5.66
N ILE A 61 11.09 5.04 4.88
CA ILE A 61 9.85 5.45 4.24
C ILE A 61 8.73 5.38 5.27
N ILE A 62 8.20 6.55 5.63
CA ILE A 62 7.12 6.69 6.62
C ILE A 62 5.72 6.59 5.99
N ASP A 63 5.63 6.80 4.67
CA ASP A 63 4.39 6.69 3.91
C ASP A 63 4.68 6.69 2.40
N THR A 64 3.74 6.17 1.61
CA THR A 64 3.83 6.15 0.14
C THR A 64 2.56 6.70 -0.46
N ARG A 65 2.67 7.62 -1.43
CA ARG A 65 1.54 8.36 -2.02
C ARG A 65 1.61 8.41 -3.53
N TYR A 66 0.45 8.51 -4.18
CA TYR A 66 0.41 8.89 -5.59
C TYR A 66 0.92 10.33 -5.73
N GLY A 67 1.87 10.53 -6.63
CA GLY A 67 2.31 11.83 -7.12
C GLY A 67 1.58 12.23 -8.40
N GLU A 68 2.05 13.31 -9.01
CA GLU A 68 1.55 13.78 -10.30
C GLU A 68 2.00 12.86 -11.44
N ASN A 69 1.25 12.83 -12.54
CA ASN A 69 1.63 12.16 -13.80
C ASN A 69 2.04 10.67 -13.68
N GLY A 70 1.52 9.96 -12.68
CA GLY A 70 1.84 8.54 -12.46
C GLY A 70 3.12 8.27 -11.67
N MET A 71 3.73 9.31 -11.10
CA MET A 71 4.83 9.15 -10.14
C MET A 71 4.33 8.59 -8.81
N ILE A 72 5.20 7.88 -8.10
CA ILE A 72 4.97 7.45 -6.71
C ILE A 72 5.94 8.19 -5.79
N ASN A 73 5.37 8.89 -4.81
CA ASN A 73 6.09 9.64 -3.79
C ASN A 73 6.36 8.74 -2.58
N HIS A 74 7.63 8.48 -2.28
CA HIS A 74 8.06 7.80 -1.06
C HIS A 74 8.45 8.88 -0.06
N LEU A 75 7.68 9.02 1.02
CA LEU A 75 7.86 10.08 2.01
C LEU A 75 8.83 9.64 3.10
N VAL A 76 9.73 10.54 3.47
CA VAL A 76 10.69 10.39 4.58
C VAL A 76 10.60 11.62 5.48
N GLU A 77 11.13 11.53 6.70
CA GLU A 77 11.30 12.71 7.55
C GLU A 77 12.26 13.72 6.88
N GLU A 78 11.98 15.03 6.97
CA GLU A 78 12.81 16.04 6.28
C GLU A 78 14.27 16.06 6.74
N SER A 79 14.56 15.54 7.94
CA SER A 79 15.91 15.41 8.48
C SER A 79 16.70 14.21 7.93
N GLU A 80 16.04 13.26 7.27
CA GLU A 80 16.71 12.09 6.69
C GLU A 80 17.63 12.51 5.54
N HIS A 81 18.78 11.86 5.44
CA HIS A 81 19.59 11.97 4.24
C HIS A 81 18.86 11.26 3.09
N ILE A 82 18.82 11.84 1.90
CA ILE A 82 18.13 11.25 0.74
C ILE A 82 19.08 11.11 -0.46
N PRO A 83 18.92 10.05 -1.27
CA PRO A 83 19.77 9.82 -2.44
C PRO A 83 19.52 10.89 -3.51
N ALA A 84 20.57 11.27 -4.25
CA ALA A 84 20.43 12.18 -5.38
C ALA A 84 19.77 11.50 -6.59
N PRO A 85 19.16 12.25 -7.52
CA PRO A 85 18.69 11.71 -8.80
C PRO A 85 19.79 10.93 -9.54
N GLY A 86 19.42 9.80 -10.16
CA GLY A 86 20.32 8.86 -10.83
C GLY A 86 21.00 7.85 -9.90
N THR A 87 20.82 7.95 -8.57
CA THR A 87 21.40 6.98 -7.63
C THR A 87 20.69 5.63 -7.74
N PRO A 88 21.41 4.51 -7.89
CA PRO A 88 20.84 3.17 -7.76
C PRO A 88 20.54 2.87 -6.28
N VAL A 89 19.37 2.31 -6.02
CA VAL A 89 18.88 2.03 -4.67
C VAL A 89 18.28 0.63 -4.58
N HIS A 90 18.29 0.07 -3.37
CA HIS A 90 17.53 -1.11 -3.02
C HIS A 90 16.34 -0.68 -2.14
N ALA A 91 15.12 -1.00 -2.56
CA ALA A 91 13.89 -0.57 -1.90
C ALA A 91 13.18 -1.79 -1.32
N GLN A 92 12.84 -1.78 -0.02
CA GLN A 92 12.24 -2.90 0.69
C GLN A 92 11.06 -2.43 1.56
N ILE A 93 9.90 -3.06 1.44
CA ILE A 93 8.72 -2.71 2.25
C ILE A 93 8.73 -3.42 3.61
N ASP A 94 8.05 -2.83 4.60
CA ASP A 94 7.61 -3.53 5.80
C ASP A 94 6.57 -4.59 5.42
N TRP A 95 7.06 -5.82 5.21
CA TRP A 95 6.23 -6.92 4.75
C TRP A 95 5.16 -7.33 5.77
N GLU A 96 5.47 -7.28 7.06
CA GLU A 96 4.49 -7.67 8.09
C GLU A 96 3.30 -6.72 8.08
N ARG A 97 3.56 -5.41 7.95
CA ARG A 97 2.53 -4.39 7.79
C ARG A 97 1.74 -4.59 6.50
N ARG A 98 2.43 -4.72 5.35
CA ARG A 98 1.78 -4.92 4.04
C ARG A 98 0.85 -6.13 4.07
N TYR A 99 1.33 -7.25 4.61
CA TYR A 99 0.58 -8.51 4.60
C TYR A 99 -0.67 -8.41 5.49
N LYS A 100 -0.61 -7.72 6.64
CA LYS A 100 -1.80 -7.41 7.45
C LYS A 100 -2.82 -6.60 6.67
N HIS A 101 -2.39 -5.58 5.91
CA HIS A 101 -3.29 -4.81 5.07
C HIS A 101 -3.93 -5.66 3.96
N MET A 102 -3.16 -6.51 3.27
CA MET A 102 -3.68 -7.42 2.25
C MET A 102 -4.76 -8.36 2.81
N ARG A 103 -4.52 -8.93 4.00
CA ARG A 103 -5.50 -9.78 4.69
C ARG A 103 -6.77 -9.03 5.04
N MET A 104 -6.64 -7.81 5.57
CA MET A 104 -7.80 -6.96 5.90
C MET A 104 -8.58 -6.57 4.66
N HIS A 105 -7.91 -6.13 3.59
CA HIS A 105 -8.54 -5.79 2.32
C HIS A 105 -9.33 -6.98 1.75
N THR A 106 -8.72 -8.16 1.73
CA THR A 106 -9.38 -9.39 1.29
C THR A 106 -10.59 -9.71 2.16
N ALA A 107 -10.48 -9.58 3.48
CA ALA A 107 -11.61 -9.80 4.40
C ALA A 107 -12.77 -8.82 4.14
N LEU A 108 -12.49 -7.55 3.80
CA LEU A 108 -13.54 -6.59 3.43
C LEU A 108 -14.24 -6.98 2.12
N HIS A 109 -13.51 -7.51 1.13
CA HIS A 109 -14.14 -8.04 -0.09
C HIS A 109 -15.01 -9.26 0.20
N LEU A 110 -14.56 -10.19 1.05
CA LEU A 110 -15.38 -11.32 1.48
C LEU A 110 -16.65 -10.83 2.22
N LEU A 111 -16.53 -9.81 3.07
CA LEU A 111 -17.68 -9.21 3.75
C LEU A 111 -18.67 -8.61 2.75
N GLY A 112 -18.20 -7.83 1.77
CA GLY A 112 -19.04 -7.30 0.69
C GLY A 112 -19.64 -8.39 -0.21
N SER A 113 -19.02 -9.57 -0.27
CA SER A 113 -19.60 -10.72 -0.96
C SER A 113 -20.78 -11.35 -0.20
N ILE A 114 -20.82 -11.22 1.13
CA ILE A 114 -21.90 -11.74 1.99
C ILE A 114 -23.02 -10.71 2.11
N LEU A 115 -22.65 -9.44 2.32
CA LEU A 115 -23.56 -8.32 2.49
C LEU A 115 -23.72 -7.61 1.14
N LYS A 116 -24.76 -8.01 0.39
CA LYS A 116 -25.06 -7.51 -0.97
C LYS A 116 -25.74 -6.12 -0.97
N TYR A 117 -25.18 -5.19 -0.19
CA TYR A 117 -25.62 -3.79 -0.14
C TYR A 117 -24.62 -2.90 -0.87
N GLY A 118 -25.03 -1.68 -1.21
CA GLY A 118 -24.11 -0.67 -1.76
C GLY A 118 -23.05 -0.30 -0.73
N VAL A 119 -21.78 -0.21 -1.13
CA VAL A 119 -20.70 0.27 -0.26
C VAL A 119 -20.62 1.79 -0.36
N THR A 120 -20.73 2.48 0.77
CA THR A 120 -20.67 3.96 0.85
C THR A 120 -19.35 4.47 1.40
N GLY A 121 -18.55 3.61 2.01
CA GLY A 121 -17.27 3.97 2.58
C GLY A 121 -16.49 2.76 3.10
N GLY A 122 -15.23 2.97 3.41
CA GLY A 122 -14.37 1.95 3.99
C GLY A 122 -13.06 2.52 4.47
N ASN A 123 -12.40 1.79 5.36
CA ASN A 123 -11.04 2.09 5.77
C ASN A 123 -10.34 0.81 6.19
N ILE A 124 -9.09 0.68 5.76
CA ILE A 124 -8.24 -0.46 6.09
C ILE A 124 -7.19 0.02 7.09
N SER A 125 -6.97 -0.77 8.12
CA SER A 125 -5.80 -0.64 8.98
C SER A 125 -5.32 -2.02 9.41
N ALA A 126 -4.10 -2.11 9.92
CA ALA A 126 -3.49 -3.38 10.31
C ALA A 126 -4.28 -4.14 11.40
N ASP A 127 -4.93 -3.43 12.32
CA ASP A 127 -5.60 -4.03 13.49
C ASP A 127 -7.12 -4.02 13.37
N LYS A 128 -7.70 -2.98 12.75
CA LYS A 128 -9.15 -2.85 12.60
C LYS A 128 -9.54 -2.18 11.29
N SER A 129 -10.32 -2.86 10.49
CA SER A 129 -10.85 -2.33 9.24
C SER A 129 -12.38 -2.25 9.29
N ARG A 130 -12.97 -1.41 8.44
CA ARG A 130 -14.43 -1.27 8.33
C ARG A 130 -14.84 -1.10 6.88
N LEU A 131 -16.07 -1.52 6.61
CA LEU A 131 -16.80 -1.28 5.38
C LEU A 131 -18.18 -0.76 5.77
N ASP A 132 -18.58 0.33 5.14
CA ASP A 132 -19.83 1.04 5.42
C ASP A 132 -20.81 0.73 4.29
N PHE A 133 -22.01 0.30 4.65
CA PHE A 133 -23.04 -0.18 3.72
C PHE A 133 -24.27 0.73 3.74
N ASP A 134 -24.87 0.93 2.57
CA ASP A 134 -26.19 1.54 2.41
C ASP A 134 -27.28 0.51 2.75
N MET A 135 -27.73 0.53 4.00
CA MET A 135 -28.71 -0.42 4.51
C MET A 135 -29.56 0.19 5.64
N GLU A 136 -30.83 -0.16 5.69
CA GLU A 136 -31.77 0.27 6.75
C GLU A 136 -31.92 -0.79 7.85
N ASP A 137 -31.66 -2.06 7.54
CA ASP A 137 -31.85 -3.21 8.43
C ASP A 137 -30.64 -3.46 9.35
N THR A 138 -30.87 -4.22 10.42
CA THR A 138 -29.77 -4.79 11.20
C THR A 138 -29.31 -6.12 10.62
N VAL A 139 -28.01 -6.39 10.70
CA VAL A 139 -27.40 -7.66 10.25
C VAL A 139 -27.22 -8.64 11.39
N ASP A 140 -27.53 -9.91 11.12
CA ASP A 140 -27.14 -11.03 11.96
C ASP A 140 -25.62 -11.23 11.88
N LYS A 141 -24.91 -10.66 12.85
CA LYS A 141 -23.44 -10.68 12.92
C LYS A 141 -22.89 -12.10 13.08
N GLU A 142 -23.60 -12.99 13.75
CA GLU A 142 -23.14 -14.36 13.98
C GLU A 142 -23.17 -15.16 12.68
N ASN A 143 -24.26 -15.05 11.92
CA ASN A 143 -24.38 -15.67 10.61
C ASN A 143 -23.38 -15.09 9.59
N VAL A 144 -23.16 -13.77 9.61
CA VAL A 144 -22.13 -13.13 8.77
C VAL A 144 -20.74 -13.67 9.11
N ASN A 145 -20.38 -13.76 10.39
CA ASN A 145 -19.10 -14.31 10.82
C ASN A 145 -18.94 -15.78 10.40
N LYS A 146 -20.00 -16.60 10.55
CA LYS A 146 -19.99 -18.00 10.11
C LYS A 146 -19.71 -18.13 8.61
N LYS A 147 -20.36 -17.31 7.77
CA LYS A 147 -20.13 -17.28 6.33
C LYS A 147 -18.72 -16.80 5.97
N LEU A 148 -18.19 -15.80 6.67
CA LEU A 148 -16.81 -15.33 6.48
C LEU A 148 -15.81 -16.46 6.74
N VAL A 149 -15.94 -17.16 7.86
CA VAL A 149 -15.06 -18.29 8.22
C VAL A 149 -15.12 -19.39 7.16
N GLN A 150 -16.30 -19.69 6.62
CA GLN A 150 -16.45 -20.65 5.52
C GLN A 150 -15.72 -20.22 4.25
N LEU A 151 -15.81 -18.94 3.86
CA LEU A 151 -15.11 -18.41 2.69
C LEU A 151 -13.59 -18.42 2.86
N VAL A 152 -13.09 -18.18 4.06
CA VAL A 152 -11.65 -18.22 4.36
C VAL A 152 -11.07 -19.64 4.33
N ALA A 153 -11.90 -20.65 4.64
CA ALA A 153 -11.48 -22.04 4.69
C ALA A 153 -11.61 -22.80 3.35
N ALA A 154 -12.23 -22.19 2.34
CA ALA A 154 -12.44 -22.74 1.01
C ALA A 154 -11.20 -22.57 0.13
#